data_AF-A0A1E1W4Z4-F1
#
_entry.id   AF-A0A1E1W4Z4-F1
#
_cell.length_a   1.000
_cell.length_b   1.000
_cell.length_c   1.000
_cell.angle_alpha   90.00
_cell.angle_beta   90.00
_cell.angle_gamma   90.00
#
_symmetry.space_group_name_H-M   'P 1'
#
loop_
_entity.id
_entity.type
_entity.pdbx_description
1 polymer ?
#
loop_
_entity_poly.entity_id
_entity_poly.type
_entity_poly.pdbx_seq_one_letter_code
_entity_poly.pdbx_strand_id
1 'polypeptide(L)'
;EGWTHTKIIDTISKGTNKYHMAYKGNNKVSLQCHDVKAFTSLKAELLAVNVPYHTFSRKEERTAKVVVYGLPDSDMDEYLKEELQVLGFDKAEISKLKSKTSKTQTCPYLITLPPGSASVAKFKQIKYLCNCVVQIQ
;
A
#
# COMPACT_ATOMS: atom_id res chain seq x y z
N GLU A 1 -9.84 5.85 -31.54
CA GLU A 1 -8.72 6.73 -31.92
C GLU A 1 -7.52 6.45 -31.03
N GLY A 2 -6.33 6.27 -31.60
CA GLY A 2 -5.13 5.91 -30.85
C GLY A 2 -4.52 7.11 -30.12
N TRP A 3 -3.95 6.87 -28.95
CA TRP A 3 -3.09 7.83 -28.26
C TRP A 3 -1.83 8.08 -29.08
N THR A 4 -1.73 9.27 -29.67
CA THR A 4 -0.53 9.73 -30.40
C THR A 4 0.41 10.51 -29.48
N HIS A 5 1.70 10.48 -29.81
CA HIS A 5 2.77 11.18 -29.08
C HIS A 5 2.42 12.66 -28.82
N THR A 6 1.82 13.33 -29.79
CA THR A 6 1.43 14.74 -29.72
C THR A 6 0.31 14.96 -28.72
N LYS A 7 -0.67 14.05 -28.64
CA LYS A 7 -1.74 14.08 -27.63
C LYS A 7 -1.17 13.86 -26.22
N ILE A 8 -0.19 12.95 -26.07
CA ILE A 8 0.46 12.69 -24.78
C ILE A 8 1.23 13.95 -24.32
N ILE A 9 2.03 14.54 -25.21
CA ILE A 9 2.77 15.77 -24.90
C ILE A 9 1.80 16.90 -24.56
N ASP A 10 0.79 17.17 -25.40
CA ASP A 10 -0.19 18.25 -25.17
C ASP A 10 -0.95 18.08 -23.85
N THR A 11 -1.29 16.84 -23.49
CA THR A 11 -1.96 16.54 -22.22
C THR A 11 -1.04 16.77 -21.02
N ILE A 12 0.23 16.39 -21.12
CA ILE A 12 1.19 16.47 -20.00
C ILE A 12 1.76 17.89 -19.83
N SER A 13 1.97 18.61 -20.93
CA SER A 13 2.48 19.99 -20.91
C SER A 13 1.47 20.98 -20.31
N LYS A 14 0.20 20.61 -20.22
CA LYS A 14 -0.83 21.38 -19.49
C LYS A 14 -0.61 21.35 -17.98
N GLY A 15 -0.02 20.28 -17.47
CA GLY A 15 0.15 20.05 -16.04
C GLY A 15 1.48 20.48 -15.45
N THR A 16 2.58 20.14 -16.12
CA THR A 16 3.93 20.40 -15.58
C THR A 16 5.00 20.36 -16.68
N ASN A 17 5.85 21.38 -16.75
CA ASN A 17 6.97 21.45 -17.73
C ASN A 17 8.30 20.87 -17.21
N LYS A 18 8.29 20.19 -16.06
CA LYS A 18 9.49 19.66 -15.38
C LYS A 18 9.59 18.14 -15.49
N TYR A 19 9.69 17.64 -16.71
CA TYR A 19 9.93 16.22 -16.96
C TYR A 19 10.90 16.01 -18.12
N HIS A 20 11.67 14.93 -18.02
CA HIS A 20 12.42 14.38 -19.14
C HIS A 20 11.60 13.25 -19.78
N MET A 21 11.45 13.30 -21.09
CA MET A 21 10.72 12.30 -21.85
C MET A 21 11.68 11.50 -22.72
N ALA A 22 11.67 10.17 -22.56
CA ALA A 22 12.47 9.26 -23.36
C ALA A 22 11.57 8.25 -24.08
N TYR A 23 11.76 8.11 -25.38
CA TYR A 23 11.07 7.11 -26.18
C TYR A 23 11.66 5.73 -25.93
N LYS A 24 10.82 4.74 -25.64
CA LYS A 24 11.23 3.36 -25.36
C LYS A 24 10.94 2.40 -26.53
N GLY A 25 10.43 2.90 -27.66
CA GLY A 25 9.92 2.08 -28.77
C GLY A 25 8.58 1.41 -28.42
N ASN A 26 8.00 0.64 -29.36
CA ASN A 26 6.72 -0.08 -29.17
C ASN A 26 5.55 0.76 -28.64
N ASN A 27 5.40 2.01 -29.13
CA ASN A 27 4.39 2.96 -28.65
C ASN A 27 4.45 3.24 -27.13
N LYS A 28 5.63 3.11 -26.52
CA LYS A 28 5.87 3.43 -25.10
C LYS A 28 6.74 4.68 -24.95
N VAL A 29 6.31 5.53 -24.04
CA VAL A 29 7.01 6.75 -23.63
C VAL A 29 7.34 6.62 -22.14
N SER A 30 8.58 6.94 -21.78
CA SER A 30 9.04 7.03 -20.40
C SER A 30 9.06 8.49 -19.98
N LEU A 31 8.42 8.82 -18.86
CA LEU A 31 8.38 10.16 -18.30
C LEU A 31 9.13 10.15 -16.97
N GLN A 32 10.11 11.02 -16.82
CA GLN A 32 10.89 11.19 -15.60
C GLN A 32 10.68 12.61 -15.08
N CYS A 33 9.91 12.75 -14.00
CA CYS A 33 9.70 14.05 -13.37
C CYS A 33 10.90 14.43 -12.50
N HIS A 34 11.30 15.70 -12.50
CA HIS A 34 12.39 16.19 -11.65
C HIS A 34 11.95 16.42 -10.20
N ASP A 35 10.65 16.67 -9.98
CA ASP A 35 10.08 17.02 -8.68
C ASP A 35 8.98 16.05 -8.26
N VAL A 36 8.87 15.83 -6.94
CA VAL A 36 7.83 15.01 -6.30
C VAL A 36 6.43 15.60 -6.55
N LYS A 37 6.30 16.93 -6.57
CA LYS A 37 5.05 17.62 -6.90
C LYS A 37 4.64 17.39 -8.36
N ALA A 38 5.59 17.52 -9.28
CA ALA A 38 5.40 17.27 -10.71
C ALA A 38 4.89 15.86 -10.99
N PHE A 39 5.47 14.85 -10.32
CA PHE A 39 5.02 13.46 -10.44
C PHE A 39 3.59 13.24 -9.94
N THR A 40 3.20 13.92 -8.86
CA THR A 40 1.84 13.81 -8.29
C THR A 40 0.79 14.40 -9.23
N SER A 41 1.05 15.60 -9.75
CA SER A 41 0.17 16.27 -10.72
C SER A 41 0.05 15.46 -12.00
N LEU A 42 1.17 14.96 -12.54
CA LEU A 42 1.18 14.10 -13.72
C LEU A 42 0.31 12.84 -13.51
N LYS A 43 0.44 12.17 -12.36
CA LYS A 43 -0.36 10.99 -12.05
C LYS A 43 -1.86 11.31 -11.97
N ALA A 44 -2.23 12.45 -11.39
CA ALA A 44 -3.61 12.90 -11.29
C ALA A 44 -4.22 13.22 -12.66
N GLU A 45 -3.47 13.88 -13.54
CA GLU A 45 -3.89 14.19 -14.90
C GLU A 45 -4.04 12.93 -15.76
N LEU A 46 -3.07 12.02 -15.71
CA LEU A 46 -3.16 10.75 -16.42
C LEU A 46 -4.38 9.92 -15.96
N LEU A 47 -4.73 10.00 -14.67
CA LEU A 47 -5.94 9.39 -14.14
C LEU A 47 -7.21 10.09 -14.67
N ALA A 48 -7.22 11.42 -14.71
CA ALA A 48 -8.36 12.22 -15.18
C ALA A 48 -8.67 11.97 -16.67
N VAL A 49 -7.65 11.76 -17.50
CA VAL A 49 -7.81 11.46 -18.93
C VAL A 49 -7.90 9.95 -19.21
N ASN A 50 -8.01 9.13 -18.15
CA ASN A 50 -8.17 7.68 -18.20
C ASN A 50 -7.14 6.99 -19.13
N VAL A 51 -5.89 7.45 -19.07
CA VAL A 51 -4.80 6.92 -19.88
C VAL A 51 -4.24 5.67 -19.20
N PRO A 52 -4.01 4.55 -19.91
CA PRO A 52 -3.29 3.42 -19.34
C PRO A 52 -1.82 3.82 -19.09
N TYR A 53 -1.39 3.82 -17.84
CA TYR A 53 0.00 4.07 -17.47
C TYR A 53 0.49 3.06 -16.43
N HIS A 54 1.81 2.86 -16.39
CA HIS A 54 2.48 2.08 -15.36
C HIS A 54 3.39 3.00 -14.55
N THR A 55 3.20 3.01 -13.24
CA THR A 55 4.07 3.75 -12.33
C THR A 55 4.26 2.98 -11.04
N PHE A 56 5.41 3.15 -10.40
CA PHE A 56 5.64 2.65 -9.05
C PHE A 56 4.99 3.58 -8.03
N SER A 57 4.36 3.02 -7.01
CA SER A 57 3.89 3.77 -5.84
C SER A 57 5.08 4.26 -5.02
N ARG A 58 5.09 5.56 -4.72
CA ARG A 58 6.10 6.18 -3.85
C ARG A 58 6.04 5.59 -2.45
N LYS A 59 7.14 5.67 -1.69
CA LYS A 59 7.19 5.17 -0.30
C LYS A 59 6.07 5.76 0.57
N GLU A 60 5.74 7.02 0.37
CA GLU A 60 4.66 7.73 1.07
C GLU A 60 3.26 7.22 0.69
N GLU A 61 3.09 6.71 -0.54
CA GLU A 61 1.83 6.15 -1.03
C GLU A 61 1.69 4.65 -0.73
N ARG A 62 2.77 3.99 -0.28
CA ARG A 62 2.74 2.57 0.05
C ARG A 62 2.01 2.39 1.38
N THR A 63 0.93 1.62 1.34
CA THR A 63 0.32 1.08 2.54
C THR A 63 1.18 -0.07 3.05
N ALA A 64 1.52 -0.03 4.33
CA ALA A 64 2.20 -1.15 4.98
C ALA A 64 1.14 -2.20 5.37
N LYS A 65 1.44 -3.46 5.08
CA LYS A 65 0.56 -4.59 5.42
C LYS A 65 1.30 -5.52 6.37
N VAL A 66 0.65 -5.91 7.46
CA VAL A 66 1.19 -6.81 8.47
C VAL A 66 0.22 -7.96 8.63
N VAL A 67 0.72 -9.19 8.65
CA VAL A 67 -0.08 -10.36 8.99
C VAL A 67 0.23 -10.76 10.42
N VAL A 68 -0.79 -10.82 11.24
CA VAL A 68 -0.73 -11.28 12.62
C VAL A 68 -1.23 -12.72 12.66
N TYR A 69 -0.43 -13.61 13.23
CA TYR A 69 -0.72 -15.03 13.39
C TYR A 69 -0.92 -15.38 14.86
N GLY A 70 -1.53 -16.54 15.14
CA GLY A 70 -1.68 -17.05 16.50
C GLY A 70 -2.88 -16.50 17.29
N LEU A 71 -3.72 -15.70 16.64
CA LEU A 71 -4.99 -15.24 17.21
C LEU A 71 -6.02 -16.39 17.21
N PRO A 72 -6.79 -16.58 18.29
CA PRO A 72 -7.92 -17.49 18.28
C PRO A 72 -8.97 -17.06 17.24
N ASP A 73 -9.75 -18.01 16.75
CA ASP A 73 -10.82 -17.76 15.77
C ASP A 73 -12.05 -17.03 16.36
N SER A 74 -11.99 -16.56 17.61
CA SER A 74 -13.00 -15.69 18.21
C SER A 74 -12.99 -14.28 17.59
N ASP A 75 -14.03 -13.48 17.87
CA ASP A 75 -14.15 -12.10 17.40
C ASP A 75 -13.15 -11.17 18.11
N MET A 76 -11.88 -11.24 17.69
CA MET A 76 -10.78 -10.41 18.19
C MET A 76 -10.67 -9.05 17.48
N ASP A 77 -11.59 -8.74 16.56
CA ASP A 77 -11.55 -7.54 15.72
C ASP A 77 -11.58 -6.24 16.54
N GLU A 78 -12.47 -6.16 17.53
CA GLU A 78 -12.60 -4.99 18.40
C GLU A 78 -11.36 -4.81 19.27
N TYR A 79 -10.87 -5.88 19.90
CA TYR A 79 -9.66 -5.86 20.72
C TYR A 79 -8.43 -5.42 19.92
N LEU A 80 -8.24 -5.95 18.71
CA LEU A 80 -7.14 -5.56 17.84
C LEU A 80 -7.25 -4.09 17.42
N LYS A 81 -8.47 -3.61 17.18
CA LYS A 81 -8.70 -2.21 16.81
C LYS A 81 -8.31 -1.26 17.94
N GLU A 82 -8.67 -1.59 19.18
CA GLU A 82 -8.30 -0.82 20.38
C GLU A 82 -6.79 -0.81 20.59
N GLU A 83 -6.14 -1.97 20.55
CA GLU A 83 -4.67 -2.08 20.70
C GLU A 83 -3.92 -1.31 19.61
N LEU A 84 -4.38 -1.38 18.36
CA LEU A 84 -3.79 -0.63 17.25
C LEU A 84 -3.95 0.88 17.44
N GLN A 85 -5.09 1.35 17.97
CA GLN A 85 -5.28 2.77 18.32
C GLN A 85 -4.32 3.20 19.42
N VAL A 86 -4.15 2.42 20.48
CA VAL A 86 -3.19 2.70 21.56
C VAL A 86 -1.75 2.82 21.04
N LEU A 87 -1.39 2.01 20.04
CA LEU A 87 -0.07 2.06 19.38
C LEU A 87 0.10 3.23 18.38
N GLY A 88 -0.96 4.00 18.16
CA GLY A 88 -0.98 5.16 17.26
C GLY A 88 -1.19 4.77 15.79
N PHE A 89 -1.80 3.62 15.52
CA PHE A 89 -2.23 3.19 14.18
C PHE A 89 -3.70 3.54 13.95
N ASP A 90 -4.00 4.84 13.97
CA ASP A 90 -5.34 5.35 13.70
C ASP A 90 -5.78 4.94 12.29
N LYS A 91 -7.00 4.41 12.18
CA LYS A 91 -7.62 3.98 10.91
C LYS A 91 -6.95 2.77 10.23
N ALA A 92 -6.24 1.92 10.97
CA ALA A 92 -5.81 0.64 10.44
C ALA A 92 -7.03 -0.22 10.04
N GLU A 93 -6.99 -0.82 8.85
CA GLU A 93 -8.01 -1.76 8.40
C GLU A 93 -7.61 -3.17 8.82
N ILE A 94 -8.54 -3.87 9.48
CA ILE A 94 -8.35 -5.24 9.96
C ILE A 94 -9.17 -6.17 9.08
N SER A 95 -8.56 -7.25 8.61
CA SER A 95 -9.23 -8.25 7.78
C SER A 95 -8.84 -9.65 8.23
N LYS A 96 -9.82 -10.38 8.77
CA LYS A 96 -9.65 -11.79 9.12
C LYS A 96 -9.47 -12.64 7.87
N LEU A 97 -8.36 -13.36 7.77
CA LEU A 97 -8.05 -14.24 6.64
C LEU A 97 -8.59 -15.64 6.93
N LYS A 98 -9.72 -15.99 6.30
CA LYS A 98 -10.28 -17.34 6.38
C LYS A 98 -9.51 -18.29 5.44
N SER A 99 -8.83 -19.28 6.00
CA SER A 99 -8.23 -20.35 5.19
C SER A 99 -9.28 -21.41 4.88
N LYS A 100 -9.47 -21.74 3.59
CA LYS A 100 -10.39 -22.82 3.17
C LYS A 100 -9.94 -24.22 3.60
N THR A 101 -8.67 -24.36 4.02
CA THR A 101 -8.01 -25.67 4.19
C THR A 101 -7.60 -25.94 5.64
N SER A 102 -7.66 -24.94 6.52
CA SER A 102 -7.05 -25.05 7.85
C SER A 102 -8.04 -25.52 8.91
N LYS A 103 -7.84 -26.74 9.43
CA LYS A 103 -8.45 -27.25 10.68
C LYS A 103 -7.76 -26.68 11.93
N THR A 104 -7.18 -25.48 11.86
CA THR A 104 -6.41 -24.88 12.95
C THR A 104 -7.30 -23.96 13.78
N GLN A 105 -7.17 -24.02 15.11
CA GLN A 105 -7.92 -23.16 16.05
C GLN A 105 -7.52 -21.67 16.01
N THR A 106 -6.57 -21.31 15.15
CA THR A 106 -6.05 -19.95 14.99
C THR A 106 -6.32 -19.42 13.59
N CYS A 107 -6.61 -18.12 13.51
CA CYS A 107 -6.90 -17.42 12.28
C CYS A 107 -5.94 -16.26 12.07
N PRO A 108 -5.29 -16.14 10.90
CA PRO A 108 -4.46 -14.99 10.59
C PRO A 108 -5.30 -13.74 10.34
N TYR A 109 -4.80 -12.59 10.79
CA TYR A 109 -5.40 -11.28 10.56
C TYR A 109 -4.45 -10.41 9.73
N LEU A 110 -4.96 -9.87 8.63
CA LEU A 110 -4.26 -8.90 7.82
C LEU A 110 -4.60 -7.49 8.30
N ILE A 111 -3.59 -6.74 8.72
CA ILE A 111 -3.70 -5.36 9.15
C ILE A 111 -3.09 -4.48 8.05
N THR A 112 -3.89 -3.60 7.47
CA THR A 112 -3.45 -2.62 6.48
C THR A 112 -3.37 -1.24 7.12
N LEU A 113 -2.17 -0.67 7.15
CA LEU A 113 -1.93 0.66 7.69
C LEU A 113 -2.17 1.74 6.62
N PRO A 114 -2.65 2.93 7.03
CA PRO A 114 -2.75 4.04 6.11
C PRO A 114 -1.39 4.47 5.55
N PRO A 115 -1.37 5.10 4.36
CA PRO A 115 -0.15 5.64 3.78
C PRO A 115 0.49 6.66 4.74
N GLY A 116 1.81 6.60 4.91
CA GLY A 116 2.54 7.50 5.81
C GLY A 116 2.54 7.09 7.30
N SER A 117 1.86 6.00 7.69
CA SER A 117 1.94 5.48 9.06
C SER A 117 3.33 4.95 9.39
N ALA A 118 3.87 5.42 10.51
CA ALA A 118 5.23 5.15 10.96
C ALA A 118 5.49 3.66 11.26
N SER A 119 6.70 3.24 10.88
CA SER A 119 7.44 2.02 11.25
C SER A 119 6.64 0.82 11.74
N VAL A 120 6.58 -0.21 10.89
CA VAL A 120 6.16 -1.60 11.22
C VAL A 120 6.85 -2.13 12.49
N ALA A 121 7.97 -1.55 12.93
CA ALA A 121 8.64 -1.92 14.16
C ALA A 121 7.75 -1.79 15.42
N LYS A 122 6.76 -0.88 15.45
CA LYS A 122 5.84 -0.77 16.58
C LYS A 122 4.93 -1.99 16.76
N PHE A 123 4.71 -2.79 15.71
CA PHE A 123 4.00 -4.08 15.85
C PHE A 123 4.73 -5.06 16.76
N LYS A 124 6.05 -4.92 16.93
CA LYS A 124 6.81 -5.72 17.90
C LYS A 124 6.46 -5.40 19.36
N GLN A 125 5.76 -4.29 19.61
CA GLN A 125 5.29 -3.89 20.95
C GLN A 125 3.94 -4.50 21.32
N ILE A 126 3.24 -5.12 20.36
CA ILE A 126 2.05 -5.94 20.62
C ILE A 126 2.55 -7.18 21.38
N LYS A 127 2.67 -7.06 22.71
CA LYS A 127 3.18 -8.09 23.63
C LYS A 127 2.22 -9.27 23.76
N TYR A 128 0.94 -9.03 23.50
CA TYR A 128 -0.10 -10.01 23.62
C TYR A 128 -0.34 -10.60 22.23
N LEU A 129 0.32 -11.71 21.94
CA LEU A 129 -0.26 -12.81 21.17
C LEU A 129 0.59 -14.08 21.34
N CYS A 130 0.61 -14.55 22.58
CA CYS A 130 0.73 -15.96 22.95
C CYS A 130 1.82 -16.78 22.26
N ASN A 131 3.10 -16.39 22.37
CA ASN A 131 4.17 -17.38 22.27
C ASN A 131 4.60 -17.80 23.66
N CYS A 132 4.08 -18.94 24.12
CA CYS A 132 4.61 -19.67 25.27
C CYS A 132 5.48 -20.80 24.70
N VAL A 133 6.81 -20.61 24.72
CA VAL A 133 7.75 -21.67 24.38
C VAL A 133 8.02 -22.45 25.66
N VAL A 134 7.45 -23.65 25.77
CA VAL A 134 7.78 -24.59 26.86
C VAL A 134 8.90 -25.49 26.39
N GLN A 135 10.04 -25.45 27.10
CA GLN A 135 11.17 -26.33 26.86
C GLN A 135 10.94 -27.64 27.62
N ILE A 136 10.89 -28.75 26.89
CA ILE A 136 10.76 -30.09 27.48
C ILE A 136 12.16 -30.59 27.85
N GLN A 137 12.34 -31.03 29.11
CA GLN A 137 13.51 -31.77 29.58
C GLN A 137 13.37 -33.25 29.24
#